data_AF-A0A945LTM5-F1
#
_entry.id   AF-A0A945LTM5-F1
#
_cell.length_a   1.000
_cell.length_b   1.000
_cell.length_c   1.000
_cell.angle_alpha   90.00
_cell.angle_beta   90.00
_cell.angle_gamma   90.00
#
_symmetry.space_group_name_H-M   'P 1'
#
loop_
_entity.id
_entity.type
_entity.pdbx_description
1 polymer ?
#
loop_
_entity_poly.entity_id
_entity_poly.type
_entity_poly.pdbx_seq_one_letter_code
_entity_poly.pdbx_strand_id
1 'polypeptide(L)'
;MMESPAFWVMVSFAIFVAAAFKPGRKFLIEALDTRADKIKDEMDEAARLREEAQATLATYQRKQREAVEETKEIIDHATQEVARMRAHAAKDLEVTLSRRQQQALDRITQAELEAIQDVRNMAATIAIHATKLLLEDYLDEPRSNALIEGAIADLPKILH
;
A
#
# COMPACT_ATOMS: atom_id res chain seq x y z
N MET A 1 -49.13 -59.78 -83.48
CA MET A 1 -48.34 -58.68 -82.86
C MET A 1 -48.77 -58.34 -81.42
N MET A 2 -49.97 -58.71 -80.95
CA MET A 2 -50.37 -58.49 -79.53
C MET A 2 -50.07 -59.67 -78.57
N GLU A 3 -49.51 -60.79 -79.06
CA GLU A 3 -49.16 -61.99 -78.28
C GLU A 3 -47.64 -62.08 -77.99
N SER A 4 -46.88 -60.99 -78.17
CA SER A 4 -45.44 -61.01 -77.90
C SER A 4 -45.17 -60.72 -76.41
N PRO A 5 -44.37 -61.53 -75.70
CA PRO A 5 -43.97 -61.26 -74.32
C PRO A 5 -43.35 -59.87 -74.15
N ALA A 6 -42.64 -59.39 -75.17
CA ALA A 6 -42.04 -58.05 -75.19
C ALA A 6 -43.08 -56.91 -75.10
N PHE A 7 -44.27 -57.07 -75.70
CA PHE A 7 -45.35 -56.08 -75.60
C PHE A 7 -45.88 -55.97 -74.16
N TRP A 8 -46.15 -57.11 -73.51
CA TRP A 8 -46.60 -57.11 -72.12
C TRP A 8 -45.52 -56.64 -71.13
N VAL A 9 -44.24 -56.88 -71.41
CA VAL A 9 -43.11 -56.30 -70.65
C VAL A 9 -43.05 -54.78 -70.80
N MET A 10 -43.27 -54.25 -72.00
CA MET A 10 -43.30 -52.80 -72.22
C MET A 10 -44.49 -52.15 -71.50
N VAL A 11 -45.67 -52.77 -71.56
CA VAL A 11 -46.87 -52.29 -70.87
C VAL A 11 -46.68 -52.30 -69.34
N SER A 12 -46.12 -53.38 -68.78
CA SER A 12 -45.85 -53.46 -67.34
C SER A 12 -44.75 -52.47 -66.91
N PHE A 13 -43.72 -52.25 -67.72
CA PHE A 13 -42.71 -51.22 -67.49
C PHE A 13 -43.31 -49.81 -67.51
N ALA A 14 -44.17 -49.49 -68.48
CA ALA A 14 -44.83 -48.20 -68.56
C ALA A 14 -45.74 -47.93 -67.34
N ILE A 15 -46.50 -48.93 -66.89
CA ILE A 15 -47.34 -48.84 -65.69
C ILE A 15 -46.47 -48.67 -64.44
N PHE A 16 -45.37 -49.42 -64.32
CA PHE A 16 -44.43 -49.29 -63.20
C PHE A 16 -43.79 -47.91 -63.16
N VAL A 17 -43.31 -47.39 -64.29
CA VAL A 17 -42.73 -46.03 -64.38
C VAL A 17 -43.78 -44.98 -64.03
N ALA A 18 -45.00 -45.09 -64.55
CA ALA A 18 -46.09 -44.17 -64.21
C ALA A 18 -46.43 -44.20 -62.72
N ALA A 19 -46.47 -45.37 -62.10
CA ALA A 19 -46.72 -45.53 -60.66
C ALA A 19 -45.55 -45.02 -59.80
N ALA A 20 -44.30 -45.23 -60.23
CA ALA A 20 -43.08 -44.84 -59.51
C ALA A 20 -42.71 -43.35 -59.67
N PHE A 21 -43.16 -42.70 -60.75
CA PHE A 21 -42.80 -41.31 -61.04
C PHE A 21 -43.26 -40.32 -59.95
N LYS A 22 -44.49 -40.47 -59.45
CA LYS A 22 -45.04 -39.59 -58.42
C LYS A 22 -44.31 -39.70 -57.06
N PRO A 23 -44.11 -40.90 -56.47
CA PRO A 23 -43.35 -41.04 -55.22
C PRO A 23 -41.86 -40.74 -55.40
N GLY A 24 -41.25 -41.16 -56.53
CA GLY A 24 -39.85 -40.89 -56.82
C GLY A 24 -39.54 -39.40 -56.95
N ARG A 25 -40.39 -38.64 -57.66
CA ARG A 25 -40.26 -37.18 -57.76
C ARG A 25 -40.43 -36.50 -56.40
N LYS A 26 -41.41 -36.92 -55.61
CA LYS A 26 -41.66 -36.34 -54.27
C LYS A 26 -40.43 -36.52 -53.36
N PHE A 27 -39.89 -37.74 -53.29
CA PHE A 27 -38.71 -38.03 -52.46
C PHE A 27 -37.47 -37.23 -52.89
N LEU A 28 -37.23 -37.08 -54.19
CA LEU A 28 -36.09 -36.31 -54.70
C LEU A 28 -36.21 -34.81 -54.36
N ILE A 29 -37.39 -34.22 -54.51
CA ILE A 29 -37.62 -32.82 -54.16
C ILE A 29 -37.47 -32.63 -52.64
N GLU A 30 -38.10 -33.49 -51.84
CA GLU A 30 -38.03 -33.42 -50.37
C GLU A 30 -36.59 -33.57 -49.84
N ALA A 31 -35.77 -34.43 -50.46
CA ALA A 31 -34.37 -34.58 -50.11
C ALA A 31 -33.51 -33.36 -50.51
N LEU A 32 -33.84 -32.69 -51.61
CA LEU A 32 -33.18 -31.44 -52.02
C LEU A 32 -33.59 -30.28 -51.11
N ASP A 33 -34.88 -30.15 -50.80
CA ASP A 33 -35.40 -29.12 -49.89
C ASP A 33 -34.79 -29.28 -48.49
N THR A 34 -34.76 -30.50 -47.94
CA THR A 34 -34.12 -30.78 -46.65
C THR A 34 -32.64 -30.38 -46.63
N ARG A 35 -31.92 -30.60 -47.74
CA ARG A 35 -30.52 -30.18 -47.85
C ARG A 35 -30.39 -28.66 -47.95
N ALA A 36 -31.27 -28.01 -48.70
CA ALA A 36 -31.28 -26.56 -48.84
C ALA A 36 -31.57 -25.88 -47.50
N ASP A 37 -32.56 -26.38 -46.76
CA ASP A 37 -32.91 -25.90 -45.43
C ASP A 37 -31.75 -26.08 -44.45
N LYS A 38 -31.12 -27.27 -44.44
CA LYS A 38 -29.94 -27.51 -43.59
C LYS A 38 -28.78 -26.55 -43.89
N ILE A 39 -28.48 -26.31 -45.17
CA ILE A 39 -27.43 -25.37 -45.57
C ILE A 39 -27.80 -23.94 -45.13
N LYS A 40 -29.06 -23.56 -45.28
CA LYS A 40 -29.55 -22.25 -44.84
C LYS A 40 -29.39 -22.09 -43.32
N ASP A 41 -29.81 -23.09 -42.55
CA ASP A 41 -29.66 -23.09 -41.09
C ASP A 41 -28.18 -23.00 -40.67
N GLU A 42 -27.28 -23.75 -41.33
CA GLU A 42 -25.84 -23.66 -41.08
C GLU A 42 -25.27 -22.28 -41.42
N MET A 43 -25.75 -21.62 -42.48
CA MET A 43 -25.35 -20.26 -42.85
C MET A 43 -25.86 -19.22 -41.86
N ASP A 44 -27.12 -19.35 -41.41
CA ASP A 44 -27.72 -18.44 -40.42
C ASP A 44 -27.02 -18.58 -39.06
N GLU A 45 -26.70 -19.81 -38.65
CA GLU A 45 -25.95 -20.10 -37.43
C GLU A 45 -24.52 -19.54 -37.51
N ALA A 46 -23.82 -19.72 -38.65
CA ALA A 46 -22.50 -19.16 -38.86
C ALA A 46 -22.50 -17.63 -38.85
N ALA A 47 -23.53 -17.00 -39.42
CA ALA A 47 -23.72 -15.56 -39.37
C ALA A 47 -23.93 -15.07 -37.93
N ARG A 48 -24.78 -15.75 -37.15
CA ARG A 48 -25.02 -15.43 -35.74
C ARG A 48 -23.75 -15.56 -34.91
N LEU A 49 -23.02 -16.67 -35.05
CA LEU A 49 -21.74 -16.90 -34.35
C LEU A 49 -20.70 -15.82 -34.69
N ARG A 50 -20.65 -15.38 -35.95
CA ARG A 50 -19.77 -14.29 -36.35
C ARG A 50 -20.16 -12.98 -35.69
N GLU A 51 -21.44 -12.65 -35.64
CA GLU A 51 -21.94 -11.44 -34.98
C GLU A 51 -21.62 -11.45 -33.48
N GLU A 52 -21.89 -12.58 -32.80
CA GLU A 52 -21.54 -12.77 -31.39
C GLU A 52 -20.03 -12.60 -31.16
N ALA A 53 -19.19 -13.23 -31.98
CA ALA A 53 -17.74 -13.09 -31.87
C ALA A 53 -17.27 -11.64 -32.07
N GLN A 54 -17.86 -10.91 -33.00
CA GLN A 54 -17.56 -9.50 -33.23
C GLN A 54 -18.00 -8.62 -32.05
N ALA A 55 -19.18 -8.87 -31.49
CA ALA A 55 -19.69 -8.16 -30.32
C ALA A 55 -18.82 -8.42 -29.07
N THR A 56 -18.42 -9.67 -28.87
CA THR A 56 -17.50 -10.06 -27.80
C THR A 56 -16.14 -9.39 -27.98
N LEU A 57 -15.57 -9.41 -29.18
CA LEU A 57 -14.30 -8.74 -29.48
C LEU A 57 -14.36 -7.24 -29.19
N ALA A 58 -15.40 -6.55 -29.65
CA ALA A 58 -15.60 -5.13 -29.39
C ALA A 58 -15.70 -4.83 -27.88
N THR A 59 -16.38 -5.70 -27.13
CA THR A 59 -16.49 -5.59 -25.67
C THR A 59 -15.14 -5.76 -25.00
N TYR A 60 -14.34 -6.76 -25.38
CA TYR A 60 -13.00 -6.95 -24.82
C TYR A 60 -12.04 -5.81 -25.17
N GLN A 61 -12.10 -5.28 -26.39
CA GLN A 61 -11.30 -4.11 -26.77
C GLN A 61 -11.67 -2.87 -25.96
N ARG A 62 -12.97 -2.66 -25.69
CA ARG A 62 -13.42 -1.58 -24.80
C ARG A 62 -12.91 -1.79 -23.38
N LYS A 63 -13.10 -2.98 -22.81
CA LYS A 63 -12.60 -3.34 -21.47
C LYS A 63 -11.08 -3.18 -21.36
N GLN A 64 -10.33 -3.53 -22.40
CA GLN A 64 -8.88 -3.35 -22.42
C GLN A 64 -8.50 -1.87 -22.35
N ARG A 65 -9.17 -1.00 -23.11
CA ARG A 65 -8.94 0.45 -23.05
C ARG A 65 -9.30 1.04 -21.68
N GLU A 66 -10.45 0.65 -21.14
CA GLU A 66 -10.89 1.06 -19.80
C GLU A 66 -9.88 0.62 -18.72
N ALA A 67 -9.41 -0.63 -18.76
CA ALA A 67 -8.42 -1.13 -17.80
C ALA A 67 -7.08 -0.41 -17.89
N VAL A 68 -6.65 0.00 -19.09
CA VAL A 68 -5.43 0.80 -19.27
C VAL A 68 -5.59 2.19 -18.65
N GLU A 69 -6.73 2.84 -18.87
CA GLU A 69 -7.00 4.16 -18.28
C GLU A 69 -7.12 4.07 -16.75
N GLU A 70 -7.85 3.08 -16.24
CA GLU A 70 -7.97 2.82 -14.80
C GLU A 70 -6.60 2.56 -14.16
N THR A 71 -5.73 1.78 -14.81
CA THR A 71 -4.38 1.53 -14.32
C THR A 71 -3.56 2.83 -14.26
N LYS A 72 -3.70 3.70 -15.26
CA LYS A 72 -3.03 4.99 -15.29
C LYS A 72 -3.54 5.89 -14.15
N GLU A 73 -4.85 5.97 -13.96
CA GLU A 73 -5.46 6.70 -12.84
C GLU A 73 -4.96 6.19 -11.47
N ILE A 74 -4.86 4.86 -11.30
CA ILE A 74 -4.30 4.25 -10.08
C ILE A 74 -2.86 4.70 -9.85
N ILE A 75 -2.02 4.69 -10.88
CA ILE A 75 -0.60 5.10 -10.78
C ILE A 75 -0.49 6.59 -10.47
N ASP A 76 -1.29 7.43 -11.12
CA ASP A 76 -1.29 8.87 -10.89
C ASP A 76 -1.75 9.20 -9.46
N HIS A 77 -2.82 8.57 -9.00
CA HIS A 77 -3.31 8.72 -7.63
C HIS A 77 -2.28 8.25 -6.61
N ALA A 78 -1.67 7.07 -6.82
CA ALA A 78 -0.62 6.55 -5.93
C ALA A 78 0.59 7.49 -5.88
N THR A 79 0.98 8.08 -7.00
CA THR A 79 2.11 9.02 -7.07
C THR A 79 1.80 10.30 -6.30
N GLN A 80 0.58 10.83 -6.42
CA GLN A 80 0.14 12.00 -5.66
C GLN A 80 0.05 11.72 -4.15
N GLU A 81 -0.44 10.54 -3.75
CA GLU A 81 -0.44 10.10 -2.35
C GLU A 81 0.98 9.96 -1.79
N VAL A 82 1.90 9.33 -2.54
CA VAL A 82 3.31 9.23 -2.13
C VAL A 82 3.94 10.61 -1.96
N ALA A 83 3.67 11.55 -2.87
CA ALA A 83 4.16 12.92 -2.75
C ALA A 83 3.63 13.62 -1.48
N ARG A 84 2.33 13.48 -1.19
CA ARG A 84 1.70 14.01 0.02
C ARG A 84 2.27 13.39 1.29
N MET A 85 2.40 12.06 1.33
CA MET A 85 3.00 11.35 2.47
C MET A 85 4.45 11.78 2.72
N ARG A 86 5.26 11.93 1.66
CA ARG A 86 6.64 12.42 1.79
C ARG A 86 6.70 13.84 2.36
N ALA A 87 5.84 14.74 1.86
CA ALA A 87 5.78 16.11 2.37
C ALA A 87 5.37 16.15 3.85
N HIS A 88 4.38 15.35 4.24
CA HIS A 88 3.95 15.23 5.64
C HIS A 88 5.06 14.67 6.52
N ALA A 89 5.69 13.57 6.11
CA ALA A 89 6.77 12.94 6.85
C ALA A 89 7.99 13.88 7.01
N ALA A 90 8.33 14.65 5.98
CA ALA A 90 9.39 15.65 6.06
C ALA A 90 9.08 16.73 7.10
N LYS A 91 7.84 17.23 7.12
CA LYS A 91 7.38 18.22 8.11
C LYS A 91 7.40 17.66 9.53
N ASP A 92 6.93 16.43 9.73
CA ASP A 92 6.95 15.77 11.05
C ASP A 92 8.38 15.52 11.54
N LEU A 93 9.27 15.16 10.62
CA LEU A 93 10.69 14.98 10.92
C LEU A 93 11.33 16.30 11.34
N GLU A 94 11.06 17.40 10.63
CA GLU A 94 11.55 18.72 10.98
C GLU A 94 11.09 19.15 12.38
N VAL A 95 9.81 19.00 12.69
CA VAL A 95 9.26 19.27 14.03
C VAL A 95 9.93 18.40 15.10
N THR A 96 10.13 17.11 14.81
CA THR A 96 10.78 16.18 15.74
C THR A 96 12.24 16.55 15.99
N LEU A 97 12.98 16.90 14.94
CA LEU A 97 14.38 17.32 15.02
C LEU A 97 14.51 18.64 15.79
N SER A 98 13.66 19.62 15.52
CA SER A 98 13.63 20.89 16.24
C SER A 98 13.37 20.68 17.73
N ARG A 99 12.38 19.85 18.08
CA ARG A 99 12.10 19.50 19.48
C ARG A 99 13.29 18.78 20.15
N ARG A 100 13.93 17.85 19.45
CA ARG A 100 15.12 17.14 19.98
C ARG A 100 16.30 18.09 20.16
N GLN A 101 16.48 19.05 19.26
CA GLN A 101 17.50 20.07 19.36
C GLN A 101 17.29 20.93 20.61
N GLN A 102 16.06 21.42 20.82
CA GLN A 102 15.73 22.20 22.01
C GLN A 102 15.99 21.39 23.29
N GLN A 103 15.56 20.12 23.34
CA GLN A 103 15.82 19.25 24.49
C GLN A 103 17.31 19.02 24.75
N ALA A 104 18.14 18.95 23.70
CA ALA A 104 19.58 18.83 23.85
C ALA A 104 20.20 20.13 24.39
N LEU A 105 19.77 21.29 23.88
CA LEU A 105 20.19 22.60 24.38
C LEU A 105 19.81 22.79 25.86
N ASP A 106 18.57 22.47 26.22
CA ASP A 106 18.10 22.57 27.61
C ASP A 106 18.93 21.68 28.56
N ARG A 107 19.30 20.46 28.11
CA ARG A 107 20.19 19.55 28.87
C ARG A 107 21.60 20.11 29.00
N ILE A 108 22.15 20.73 27.95
CA ILE A 108 23.47 21.38 28.00
C ILE A 108 23.42 22.51 29.04
N THR A 109 22.42 23.38 28.98
CA THR A 109 22.27 24.47 29.95
C THR A 109 22.13 23.96 31.39
N GLN A 110 21.36 22.88 31.61
CA GLN A 110 21.28 22.26 32.93
C GLN A 110 22.63 21.72 33.40
N ALA A 111 23.37 21.03 32.54
CA ALA A 111 24.70 20.51 32.87
C ALA A 111 25.71 21.63 33.13
N GLU A 112 25.65 22.74 32.40
CA GLU A 112 26.48 23.93 32.64
C GLU A 112 26.20 24.54 34.01
N LEU A 113 24.92 24.67 34.40
CA LEU A 113 24.54 25.18 35.71
C LEU A 113 25.04 24.27 36.84
N GLU A 114 24.90 22.96 36.67
CA GLU A 114 25.40 21.96 37.63
C GLU A 114 26.93 22.04 37.76
N ALA A 115 27.66 22.09 36.63
CA ALA A 115 29.11 22.21 36.65
C ALA A 115 29.59 23.52 37.32
N ILE A 116 28.88 24.64 37.11
CA ILE A 116 29.18 25.90 37.79
C ILE A 116 28.98 25.77 39.31
N GLN A 117 27.91 25.10 39.75
CA GLN A 117 27.67 24.85 41.17
C GLN A 117 28.77 23.95 41.77
N ASP A 118 29.18 22.91 41.06
CA ASP A 118 30.26 22.01 41.50
C ASP A 118 31.59 22.74 41.68
N VAL A 119 31.96 23.62 40.73
CA VAL A 119 33.17 24.43 40.83
C VAL A 119 33.10 25.37 42.04
N ARG A 120 31.95 26.00 42.30
CA ARG A 120 31.76 26.87 43.47
C ARG A 120 31.86 26.10 44.78
N ASN A 121 31.25 24.91 44.84
CA ASN A 121 31.33 24.05 46.01
C ASN A 121 32.77 23.61 46.28
N MET A 122 33.50 23.19 45.23
CA MET A 122 34.91 22.83 45.33
C MET A 122 35.77 24.00 45.80
N ALA A 123 35.54 25.21 45.27
CA ALA A 123 36.24 26.41 45.71
C ALA A 123 35.98 26.72 47.19
N ALA A 124 34.73 26.61 47.65
CA ALA A 124 34.37 26.79 49.06
C ALA A 124 35.05 25.76 49.96
N THR A 125 35.08 24.49 49.56
CA THR A 125 35.79 23.42 50.29
C THR A 125 37.30 23.71 50.39
N ILE A 126 37.93 24.14 49.30
CA ILE A 126 39.36 24.51 49.29
C ILE A 126 39.60 25.71 50.21
N ALA A 127 38.74 26.74 50.17
CA ALA A 127 38.88 27.92 51.03
C ALA A 127 38.75 27.56 52.51
N ILE A 128 37.78 26.71 52.89
CA ILE A 128 37.62 26.20 54.26
C ILE A 128 38.87 25.42 54.69
N HIS A 129 39.38 24.53 53.83
CA HIS A 129 40.58 23.75 54.12
C HIS A 129 41.82 24.63 54.30
N ALA A 130 42.02 25.62 53.42
CA ALA A 130 43.11 26.58 53.55
C ALA A 130 42.98 27.43 54.83
N THR A 131 41.77 27.84 55.18
CA THR A 131 41.49 28.60 56.41
C THR A 131 41.83 27.76 57.64
N LYS A 132 41.47 26.47 57.63
CA LYS A 132 41.82 25.54 58.71
C LYS A 132 43.34 25.42 58.90
N LEU A 133 44.09 25.21 57.82
CA LEU A 133 45.56 25.15 57.88
C LEU A 133 46.17 26.46 58.41
N LEU A 134 45.66 27.61 57.93
CA LEU A 134 46.12 28.90 58.42
C LEU A 134 45.81 29.08 59.92
N LEU A 135 44.64 28.63 60.37
CA LEU A 135 44.25 28.70 61.77
C LEU A 135 45.15 27.80 62.64
N GLU A 136 45.49 26.60 62.18
CA GLU A 136 46.43 25.69 62.84
C GLU A 136 47.84 26.30 62.95
N ASP A 137 48.32 26.97 61.90
CA ASP A 137 49.63 27.66 61.90
C ASP A 137 49.66 28.90 62.82
N TYR A 138 48.53 29.61 62.98
CA TYR A 138 48.43 30.84 63.79
C TYR A 138 47.97 30.63 65.24
N LEU A 139 47.47 29.44 65.59
CA LEU A 139 47.05 29.08 66.95
C LEU A 139 48.25 28.70 67.81
N ASP A 140 48.82 29.69 68.52
CA ASP A 140 49.75 29.45 69.62
C ASP A 140 49.02 29.29 70.97
N GLU A 141 49.69 28.67 71.94
CA GLU A 141 49.18 28.45 73.31
C GLU A 141 48.54 29.71 73.94
N PRO A 142 49.16 30.91 73.83
CA PRO A 142 48.59 32.15 74.37
C PRO A 142 47.27 32.56 73.72
N ARG A 143 47.15 32.48 72.39
CA ARG A 143 45.92 32.86 71.68
C ARG A 143 44.81 31.83 71.86
N SER A 144 45.16 30.55 71.98
CA SER A 144 44.20 29.49 72.31
C SER A 144 43.54 29.73 73.68
N ASN A 145 44.32 30.07 74.71
CA ASN A 145 43.80 30.42 76.03
C ASN A 145 42.91 31.69 75.99
N ALA A 146 43.30 32.71 75.22
CA ALA A 146 42.47 33.92 75.07
C ALA A 146 41.11 33.63 74.40
N LEU A 147 41.07 32.71 73.43
CA LEU A 147 39.81 32.26 72.81
C LEU A 147 38.94 31.47 73.78
N ILE A 148 39.53 30.64 74.64
CA ILE A 148 38.82 29.89 75.69
C ILE A 148 38.22 30.86 76.72
N GLU A 149 38.99 31.84 77.19
CA GLU A 149 38.48 32.88 78.10
C GLU A 149 37.36 33.71 77.45
N GLY A 150 37.49 34.06 76.17
CA GLY A 150 36.44 34.74 75.40
C GLY A 150 35.16 33.90 75.28
N ALA A 151 35.27 32.61 74.98
CA ALA A 151 34.12 31.70 74.92
C ALA A 151 33.43 31.53 76.30
N ILE A 152 34.23 31.49 77.39
CA ILE A 152 33.72 31.48 78.77
C ILE A 152 32.98 32.79 79.09
N ALA A 153 33.48 33.93 78.60
CA ALA A 153 32.85 35.23 78.78
C ALA A 153 31.56 35.42 77.94
N ASP A 154 31.43 34.71 76.80
CA ASP A 154 30.26 34.78 75.92
C ASP A 154 29.16 33.75 76.25
N LEU A 155 29.47 32.67 76.97
CA LEU A 155 28.51 31.69 77.48
C LEU A 155 27.28 32.31 78.20
N PRO A 156 27.42 33.33 79.06
CA PRO A 156 26.30 34.01 79.72
C PRO A 156 25.35 34.74 78.75
N LYS A 157 25.81 35.14 77.56
CA LYS A 157 24.99 35.89 76.58
C LYS A 157 24.11 34.99 75.71
N ILE A 158 24.44 33.70 75.62
CA ILE A 158 23.71 32.70 74.80
C ILE A 158 22.68 31.95 75.66
N LEU A 159 22.83 32.00 77.00
CA LEU A 159 21.97 31.34 77.98
C LEU A 159 20.81 32.21 78.52
N HIS A 160 20.50 33.33 77.85
CA HIS A 160 19.31 34.16 78.11
C HIS A 160 18.40 34.22 76.89
#